data_AF-A0A6A4UB48-F1
#
_entry.id   AF-A0A6A4UB48-F1
#
_cell.length_a   1.000
_cell.length_b   1.000
_cell.length_c   1.000
_cell.angle_alpha   90.00
_cell.angle_beta   90.00
_cell.angle_gamma   90.00
#
_symmetry.space_group_name_H-M   'P 1'
#
loop_
_entity.id
_entity.type
_entity.pdbx_description
1 polymer ?
#
loop_
_entity_poly.entity_id
_entity_poly.type
_entity_poly.pdbx_seq_one_letter_code
_entity_poly.pdbx_strand_id
1 'polypeptide(L)'
;LPPGFPPVEIDGQFYWDGGLVSNTPLSRIFETRTDTAPLVIWQVDLFSARGPVPSSVWQIEAREKDIRFSSRTRAITDQLHSEHKIADALKLHEAALPDDLKAHPAIAPLLANATRGPVTLIHLIYRAKPYEAGAKDYDFSRDAMRLHWSAGEADVVTSLADPRLDAHDADTDGMHVFDLTDAAPQERLSP
;
A
#
# COMPACT_ATOMS: atom_id res chain seq x y z
N LEU A 1 -14.70 -12.49 10.57
CA LEU A 1 -13.39 -12.62 11.25
C LEU A 1 -13.58 -13.15 12.67
N PRO A 2 -12.60 -13.84 13.27
CA PRO A 2 -12.66 -14.23 14.68
C PRO A 2 -13.02 -13.03 15.58
N PRO A 3 -13.92 -13.18 16.56
CA PRO A 3 -14.60 -14.42 16.97
C PRO A 3 -15.88 -14.75 16.16
N GLY A 4 -16.33 -13.90 15.24
CA GLY A 4 -17.63 -14.05 14.56
C GLY A 4 -17.74 -15.21 13.58
N PHE A 5 -16.62 -15.80 13.14
CA PHE A 5 -16.62 -16.96 12.23
C PHE A 5 -15.55 -17.99 12.64
N PRO A 6 -15.88 -19.30 12.65
CA PRO A 6 -14.91 -20.36 12.86
C PRO A 6 -13.95 -20.49 11.67
N PRO A 7 -12.78 -21.16 11.84
CA PRO A 7 -11.91 -21.45 10.72
C PRO A 7 -12.58 -22.45 9.77
N VAL A 8 -12.22 -22.38 8.48
CA VAL A 8 -12.68 -23.30 7.43
C VAL A 8 -11.55 -24.29 7.13
N GLU A 9 -11.88 -25.58 7.06
CA GLU A 9 -10.92 -26.61 6.66
C GLU A 9 -10.84 -26.72 5.13
N ILE A 10 -9.62 -26.64 4.59
CA ILE A 10 -9.32 -26.85 3.16
C ILE A 10 -8.07 -27.75 3.12
N ASP A 11 -8.15 -28.87 2.40
CA ASP A 11 -7.04 -29.83 2.25
C ASP A 11 -6.36 -30.24 3.57
N GLY A 12 -7.16 -30.43 4.63
CA GLY A 12 -6.67 -30.85 5.95
C GLY A 12 -5.99 -29.75 6.76
N GLN A 13 -6.07 -28.49 6.34
CA GLN A 13 -5.55 -27.33 7.06
C GLN A 13 -6.66 -26.32 7.37
N PHE A 14 -6.56 -25.63 8.50
CA PHE A 14 -7.56 -24.66 8.95
C PHE A 14 -7.18 -23.23 8.56
N TYR A 15 -8.11 -22.54 7.92
CA TYR A 15 -7.92 -21.18 7.42
C TYR A 15 -8.93 -20.22 8.03
N TRP A 16 -8.44 -19.02 8.33
CA TRP A 16 -9.26 -17.84 8.48
C TRP A 16 -8.99 -16.89 7.31
N ASP A 17 -9.76 -15.81 7.29
CA ASP A 17 -9.57 -14.71 6.35
C ASP A 17 -8.10 -14.20 6.32
N GLY A 18 -7.58 -14.03 5.11
CA GLY A 18 -6.22 -13.59 4.87
C GLY A 18 -5.91 -12.19 5.39
N GLY A 19 -6.93 -11.36 5.64
CA GLY A 19 -6.81 -10.03 6.21
C GLY A 19 -6.22 -9.99 7.63
N LEU A 20 -6.23 -11.11 8.34
CA LEU A 20 -5.47 -11.27 9.60
C LEU A 20 -3.95 -11.17 9.40
N VAL A 21 -3.47 -11.53 8.20
CA VAL A 21 -2.06 -11.57 7.85
C VAL A 21 -1.71 -10.46 6.85
N SER A 22 -2.53 -10.20 5.84
CA SER A 22 -2.32 -9.17 4.84
C SER A 22 -3.65 -8.68 4.27
N ASN A 23 -4.07 -7.47 4.67
CA ASN A 23 -5.26 -6.81 4.11
C ASN A 23 -4.99 -6.18 2.72
N THR A 24 -3.74 -5.80 2.46
CA THR A 24 -3.27 -5.25 1.18
C THR A 24 -2.08 -6.07 0.71
N PRO A 25 -2.29 -7.13 -0.11
CA PRO A 25 -1.23 -8.08 -0.48
C PRO A 25 -0.28 -7.52 -1.55
N LEU A 26 0.22 -6.30 -1.34
CA LEU A 26 1.13 -5.60 -2.23
C LEU A 26 2.40 -6.42 -2.48
N SER A 27 2.97 -7.03 -1.43
CA SER A 27 4.14 -7.90 -1.56
C SER A 27 3.90 -9.05 -2.54
N ARG A 28 2.70 -9.66 -2.52
CA ARG A 28 2.36 -10.78 -3.41
C ARG A 28 2.32 -10.36 -4.87
N ILE A 29 1.84 -9.15 -5.17
CA ILE A 29 1.85 -8.59 -6.52
C ILE A 29 3.29 -8.56 -7.04
N PHE A 30 4.23 -8.05 -6.23
CA PHE A 30 5.65 -7.98 -6.61
C PHE A 30 6.34 -9.35 -6.71
N GLU A 31 6.04 -10.28 -5.80
CA GLU A 31 6.60 -11.64 -5.82
C GLU A 31 6.14 -12.46 -7.04
N THR A 32 4.94 -12.21 -7.54
CA THR A 32 4.36 -12.96 -8.68
C THR A 32 4.58 -12.30 -10.02
N ARG A 33 5.03 -11.04 -10.03
CA ARG A 33 5.25 -10.29 -11.27
C ARG A 33 6.44 -10.89 -12.03
N THR A 34 6.22 -11.25 -13.29
CA THR A 34 7.24 -11.85 -14.18
C THR A 34 7.73 -10.89 -15.26
N ASP A 35 6.99 -9.81 -15.52
CA ASP A 35 7.36 -8.77 -16.48
C ASP A 35 7.84 -7.48 -15.82
N THR A 36 8.27 -6.55 -16.66
CA THR A 36 8.75 -5.23 -16.28
C THR A 36 7.89 -4.12 -16.87
N ALA A 37 6.64 -4.42 -17.23
CA ALA A 37 5.74 -3.41 -17.76
C ALA A 37 5.40 -2.39 -16.66
N PRO A 38 5.11 -1.12 -17.04
CA PRO A 38 4.59 -0.13 -16.12
C PRO A 38 3.39 -0.68 -15.35
N LEU A 39 3.47 -0.65 -14.03
CA LEU A 39 2.42 -1.16 -13.15
C LEU A 39 1.77 -0.01 -12.39
N VAL A 40 0.47 0.18 -12.58
CA VAL A 40 -0.34 1.14 -11.81
C VAL A 40 -1.16 0.37 -10.79
N ILE A 41 -1.03 0.72 -9.51
CA ILE A 41 -1.70 0.09 -8.39
C ILE A 41 -2.55 1.14 -7.68
N TRP A 42 -3.86 0.88 -7.58
CA TRP A 42 -4.78 1.64 -6.75
C TRP A 42 -4.98 0.85 -5.44
N GLN A 43 -4.26 1.25 -4.41
CA GLN A 43 -4.31 0.60 -3.10
C GLN A 43 -5.34 1.31 -2.23
N VAL A 44 -6.37 0.58 -1.82
CA VAL A 44 -7.40 1.07 -0.89
C VAL A 44 -7.06 0.59 0.51
N ASP A 45 -6.78 1.52 1.43
CA ASP A 45 -6.59 1.24 2.85
C ASP A 45 -7.79 1.76 3.65
N LEU A 46 -8.48 0.87 4.35
CA LEU A 46 -9.65 1.23 5.15
C LEU A 46 -9.28 1.74 6.56
N PHE A 47 -8.00 1.64 6.94
CA PHE A 47 -7.50 1.97 8.27
C PHE A 47 -6.61 3.21 8.21
N SER A 48 -7.04 4.29 8.85
CA SER A 48 -6.25 5.53 8.89
C SER A 48 -5.26 5.54 10.06
N ALA A 49 -3.97 5.69 9.75
CA ALA A 49 -2.93 5.88 10.76
C ALA A 49 -3.15 7.14 11.62
N ARG A 50 -3.90 8.13 11.13
CA ARG A 50 -4.21 9.38 11.85
C ARG A 50 -5.67 9.37 12.33
N GLY A 51 -5.90 9.89 13.54
CA GLY A 51 -7.22 9.96 14.13
C GLY A 51 -7.19 10.72 15.46
N PRO A 52 -8.36 11.09 16.01
CA PRO A 52 -8.45 11.77 17.30
C PRO A 52 -7.96 10.90 18.45
N VAL A 53 -7.62 11.53 19.58
CA VAL A 53 -7.34 10.82 20.84
C VAL A 53 -8.63 10.15 21.32
N PRO A 54 -8.62 8.83 21.60
CA PRO A 54 -9.83 8.12 22.01
C PRO A 54 -10.25 8.52 23.44
N SER A 55 -11.55 8.66 23.67
CA SER A 55 -12.15 9.02 24.95
C SER A 55 -13.02 7.91 25.57
N SER A 56 -13.03 6.71 24.96
CA SER A 56 -13.75 5.54 25.47
C SER A 56 -13.04 4.24 25.10
N VAL A 57 -13.34 3.14 25.80
CA VAL A 57 -12.76 1.81 25.52
C VAL A 57 -13.03 1.37 24.08
N TRP A 58 -14.23 1.61 23.57
CA TRP A 58 -14.60 1.29 22.19
C TRP A 58 -13.76 2.06 21.16
N GLN A 59 -13.49 3.33 21.43
CA GLN A 59 -12.63 4.15 20.57
C GLN A 59 -11.16 3.71 20.68
N ILE A 60 -10.71 3.23 21.85
CA ILE A 60 -9.36 2.66 22.02
C ILE A 60 -9.19 1.43 21.13
N GLU A 61 -10.15 0.49 21.17
CA GLU A 61 -10.11 -0.73 20.34
C GLU A 61 -10.13 -0.41 18.84
N ALA A 62 -11.00 0.51 18.41
CA ALA A 62 -11.02 0.97 17.02
C ALA A 62 -9.70 1.63 16.62
N ARG A 63 -9.14 2.48 17.50
CA ARG A 63 -7.87 3.16 17.24
C ARG A 63 -6.68 2.20 17.19
N GLU A 64 -6.68 1.16 18.02
CA GLU A 64 -5.68 0.11 18.00
C GLU A 64 -5.65 -0.62 16.65
N LYS A 65 -6.82 -0.99 16.13
CA LYS A 65 -6.96 -1.58 14.78
C LYS A 65 -6.46 -0.63 13.70
N ASP A 66 -6.92 0.62 13.73
CA ASP A 66 -6.51 1.67 12.80
C ASP A 66 -4.96 1.79 12.75
N ILE A 67 -4.30 1.87 13.91
CA ILE A 67 -2.84 1.97 14.00
C ILE A 67 -2.18 0.67 13.53
N ARG A 68 -2.63 -0.49 13.99
CA ARG A 68 -2.02 -1.79 13.69
C ARG A 68 -2.02 -2.09 12.18
N PHE A 69 -3.17 -1.93 11.52
CA PHE A 69 -3.31 -2.25 10.10
C PHE A 69 -2.59 -1.23 9.23
N SER A 70 -2.80 0.07 9.47
CA SER A 70 -2.13 1.13 8.69
C SER A 70 -0.60 1.10 8.82
N SER A 71 -0.07 0.76 10.00
CA SER A 71 1.39 0.61 10.21
C SER A 71 1.96 -0.52 9.37
N ARG A 72 1.22 -1.64 9.23
CA ARG A 72 1.64 -2.76 8.39
C ARG A 72 1.61 -2.38 6.91
N THR A 73 0.53 -1.74 6.44
CA THR A 73 0.41 -1.25 5.06
C THR A 73 1.57 -0.33 4.70
N ARG A 74 1.86 0.65 5.58
CA ARG A 74 2.96 1.60 5.39
C ARG A 74 4.33 0.89 5.39
N ALA A 75 4.59 -0.01 6.34
CA ALA A 75 5.86 -0.72 6.41
C ALA A 75 6.15 -1.55 5.15
N ILE A 76 5.14 -2.24 4.59
CA ILE A 76 5.27 -3.00 3.35
C ILE A 76 5.55 -2.05 2.17
N THR A 77 4.82 -0.93 2.10
CA THR A 77 5.00 0.07 1.04
C THR A 77 6.40 0.69 1.08
N ASP A 78 6.86 1.08 2.27
CA ASP A 78 8.17 1.69 2.49
C ASP A 78 9.30 0.70 2.17
N GLN A 79 9.14 -0.58 2.54
CA GLN A 79 10.09 -1.63 2.19
C GLN A 79 10.22 -1.78 0.67
N LEU A 80 9.10 -1.92 -0.04
CA LEU A 80 9.10 -2.09 -1.49
C LEU A 80 9.69 -0.88 -2.21
N HIS A 81 9.38 0.32 -1.74
CA HIS A 81 9.97 1.56 -2.25
C HIS A 81 11.49 1.59 -2.05
N SER A 82 11.99 1.16 -0.89
CA SER A 82 13.43 1.04 -0.62
C SER A 82 14.11 0.01 -1.54
N GLU A 83 13.48 -1.15 -1.74
CA GLU A 83 13.98 -2.18 -2.66
C GLU A 83 14.07 -1.67 -4.10
N HIS A 84 13.07 -0.92 -4.57
CA HIS A 84 13.09 -0.27 -5.88
C HIS A 84 14.22 0.76 -5.98
N LYS A 85 14.41 1.63 -4.98
CA LYS A 85 15.51 2.60 -4.97
C LYS A 85 16.89 1.93 -5.09
N ILE A 86 17.10 0.81 -4.39
CA ILE A 86 18.36 0.05 -4.46
C ILE A 86 18.54 -0.56 -5.86
N ALA A 87 17.48 -1.14 -6.43
CA ALA A 87 17.50 -1.71 -7.77
C ALA A 87 17.81 -0.65 -8.84
N ASP A 88 17.19 0.52 -8.77
CA ASP A 88 17.43 1.63 -9.69
C ASP A 88 18.87 2.14 -9.59
N ALA A 89 19.41 2.26 -8.38
CA ALA A 89 20.81 2.65 -8.17
C ALA A 89 21.79 1.62 -8.75
N LEU A 90 21.52 0.33 -8.59
CA LEU A 90 22.32 -0.75 -9.19
C LEU A 90 22.29 -0.67 -10.72
N LYS A 91 21.11 -0.51 -11.32
CA LYS A 91 20.91 -0.38 -12.77
C LYS A 91 21.63 0.84 -13.33
N LEU A 92 21.53 1.99 -12.66
CA LEU A 92 22.19 3.24 -13.05
C LEU A 92 23.72 3.09 -13.12
N HIS A 93 24.30 2.32 -12.19
CA HIS A 93 25.75 2.14 -12.08
C HIS A 93 26.27 0.87 -12.76
N GLU A 94 25.39 0.01 -13.30
CA GLU A 94 25.78 -1.25 -13.94
C GLU A 94 26.77 -1.04 -15.08
N ALA A 95 26.53 -0.04 -15.94
CA ALA A 95 27.40 0.26 -17.07
C ALA A 95 28.81 0.71 -16.64
N ALA A 96 28.94 1.30 -15.45
CA ALA A 96 30.21 1.76 -14.90
C ALA A 96 31.01 0.66 -14.17
N LEU A 97 30.39 -0.50 -13.90
CA LEU A 97 31.09 -1.62 -13.28
C LEU A 97 32.05 -2.30 -14.27
N PRO A 98 33.29 -2.61 -13.86
CA PRO A 98 34.18 -3.53 -14.55
C PRO A 98 33.55 -4.91 -14.80
N ASP A 99 33.90 -5.56 -15.90
CA ASP A 99 33.29 -6.83 -16.33
C ASP A 99 33.60 -7.99 -15.37
N ASP A 100 34.75 -7.97 -14.70
CA ASP A 100 35.11 -8.93 -13.65
C ASP A 100 34.19 -8.80 -12.42
N LEU A 101 33.78 -7.58 -12.06
CA LEU A 101 32.80 -7.36 -11.00
C LEU A 101 31.39 -7.75 -11.44
N LYS A 102 30.98 -7.47 -12.68
CA LYS A 102 29.69 -7.91 -13.21
C LYS A 102 29.55 -9.44 -13.20
N ALA A 103 30.63 -10.15 -13.54
CA ALA A 103 30.67 -11.61 -13.54
C ALA A 103 30.90 -12.22 -12.14
N HIS A 104 31.18 -11.40 -11.12
CA HIS A 104 31.47 -11.89 -9.78
C HIS A 104 30.24 -12.61 -9.20
N PRO A 105 30.36 -13.84 -8.65
CA PRO A 105 29.22 -14.64 -8.18
C PRO A 105 28.32 -13.96 -7.13
N ALA A 106 28.88 -13.04 -6.34
CA ALA A 106 28.11 -12.27 -5.35
C ALA A 106 27.40 -11.03 -5.93
N ILE A 107 27.82 -10.54 -7.11
CA ILE A 107 27.32 -9.30 -7.72
C ILE A 107 26.35 -9.61 -8.86
N ALA A 108 26.66 -10.61 -9.69
CA ALA A 108 25.82 -11.01 -10.82
C ALA A 108 24.34 -11.24 -10.43
N PRO A 109 24.00 -11.90 -9.30
CA PRO A 109 22.60 -12.07 -8.89
C PRO A 109 21.92 -10.74 -8.50
N LEU A 110 22.67 -9.78 -7.97
CA LEU A 110 22.12 -8.47 -7.60
C LEU A 110 21.77 -7.65 -8.85
N LEU A 111 22.64 -7.69 -9.86
CA LEU A 111 22.39 -7.02 -11.16
C LEU A 111 21.22 -7.69 -11.91
N ALA A 112 21.16 -9.01 -11.92
CA ALA A 112 20.05 -9.74 -12.55
C ALA A 112 18.68 -9.41 -11.91
N ASN A 113 18.64 -9.21 -10.60
CA ASN A 113 17.42 -8.85 -9.87
C ASN A 113 17.14 -7.32 -9.81
N ALA A 114 18.05 -6.49 -10.34
CA ALA A 114 17.87 -5.04 -10.36
C ALA A 114 16.87 -4.57 -11.42
N THR A 115 16.48 -5.44 -12.36
CA THR A 115 15.50 -5.08 -13.39
C THR A 115 14.09 -5.11 -12.81
N ARG A 116 13.61 -3.96 -12.36
CA ARG A 116 12.23 -3.75 -11.94
C ARG A 116 11.56 -2.79 -12.91
N GLY A 117 10.36 -3.14 -13.38
CA GLY A 117 9.53 -2.23 -14.16
C GLY A 117 9.00 -1.06 -13.31
N PRO A 118 8.69 0.09 -13.94
CA PRO A 118 8.06 1.24 -13.30
C PRO A 118 6.84 0.88 -12.46
N VAL A 119 6.64 1.56 -11.33
CA VAL A 119 5.47 1.40 -10.48
C VAL A 119 4.90 2.76 -10.12
N THR A 120 3.59 2.88 -10.30
CA THR A 120 2.80 4.00 -9.78
C THR A 120 1.80 3.46 -8.75
N LEU A 121 1.96 3.82 -7.48
CA LEU A 121 1.07 3.43 -6.39
C LEU A 121 0.22 4.62 -5.97
N ILE A 122 -1.07 4.59 -6.25
CA ILE A 122 -2.04 5.56 -5.73
C ILE A 122 -2.66 4.97 -4.47
N HIS A 123 -2.44 5.62 -3.34
CA HIS A 123 -2.88 5.19 -2.03
C HIS A 123 -4.15 5.95 -1.62
N LEU A 124 -5.29 5.25 -1.66
CA LEU A 124 -6.59 5.74 -1.23
C LEU A 124 -6.83 5.32 0.22
N ILE A 125 -6.61 6.25 1.15
CA ILE A 125 -6.78 6.00 2.59
C ILE A 125 -8.16 6.48 3.03
N TYR A 126 -8.99 5.56 3.50
CA TYR A 126 -10.29 5.89 4.09
C TYR A 126 -10.11 6.65 5.41
N ARG A 127 -10.44 7.94 5.40
CA ARG A 127 -10.35 8.82 6.56
C ARG A 127 -11.71 8.92 7.23
N ALA A 128 -11.98 7.96 8.09
CA ALA A 128 -13.23 7.86 8.82
C ALA A 128 -13.56 9.11 9.65
N LYS A 129 -14.86 9.40 9.74
CA LYS A 129 -15.37 10.52 10.53
C LYS A 129 -15.48 10.17 12.03
N PRO A 130 -15.37 11.16 12.94
CA PRO A 130 -15.33 10.92 14.39
C PRO A 130 -16.51 10.12 14.97
N TYR A 131 -17.67 10.12 14.30
CA TYR A 131 -18.88 9.42 14.76
C TYR A 131 -18.90 7.92 14.43
N GLU A 132 -17.99 7.41 13.59
CA GLU A 132 -17.99 6.00 13.17
C GLU A 132 -17.33 5.07 14.20
N ALA A 133 -16.63 5.63 15.20
CA ALA A 133 -15.60 4.97 16.00
C ALA A 133 -16.02 3.77 16.87
N GLY A 134 -17.30 3.34 16.87
CA GLY A 134 -17.77 2.15 17.60
C GLY A 134 -18.42 1.06 16.75
N ALA A 135 -18.92 1.39 15.55
CA ALA A 135 -19.72 0.48 14.72
C ALA A 135 -19.17 0.25 13.30
N LYS A 136 -18.02 0.85 12.94
CA LYS A 136 -17.37 0.67 11.62
C LYS A 136 -17.37 -0.75 11.08
N ASP A 137 -17.13 -1.73 11.97
CA ASP A 137 -16.94 -3.12 11.56
C ASP A 137 -18.25 -3.87 11.31
N TYR A 138 -19.41 -3.29 11.64
CA TYR A 138 -20.71 -3.98 11.57
C TYR A 138 -21.92 -3.07 11.26
N ASP A 139 -21.72 -1.78 10.99
CA ASP A 139 -22.78 -0.88 10.52
C ASP A 139 -23.01 -1.04 9.02
N PHE A 140 -23.93 -1.93 8.67
CA PHE A 140 -24.40 -2.15 7.31
C PHE A 140 -25.69 -1.39 7.01
N SER A 141 -25.99 -0.30 7.73
CA SER A 141 -27.14 0.53 7.41
C SER A 141 -27.00 1.15 6.02
N ARG A 142 -28.13 1.35 5.34
CA ARG A 142 -28.15 1.91 3.98
C ARG A 142 -27.47 3.28 3.90
N ASP A 143 -27.58 4.07 4.97
CA ASP A 143 -26.98 5.40 5.03
C ASP A 143 -25.47 5.33 5.21
N ALA A 144 -24.97 4.44 6.08
CA ALA A 144 -23.53 4.18 6.20
C ALA A 144 -22.92 3.68 4.88
N MET A 145 -23.57 2.72 4.21
CA MET A 145 -23.11 2.21 2.91
C MET A 145 -23.01 3.31 1.85
N ARG A 146 -24.05 4.15 1.72
CA ARG A 146 -24.05 5.27 0.77
C ARG A 146 -22.96 6.29 1.07
N LEU A 147 -22.74 6.57 2.36
CA LEU A 147 -21.67 7.45 2.81
C LEU A 147 -20.29 6.90 2.40
N HIS A 148 -20.03 5.62 2.67
CA HIS A 148 -18.75 4.99 2.33
C HIS A 148 -18.51 4.95 0.81
N TRP A 149 -19.54 4.63 0.01
CA TRP A 149 -19.43 4.66 -1.45
C TRP A 149 -19.16 6.06 -1.99
N SER A 150 -19.89 7.06 -1.50
CA SER A 150 -19.69 8.45 -1.90
C SER A 150 -18.30 8.97 -1.49
N ALA A 151 -17.77 8.55 -0.34
CA ALA A 151 -16.42 8.89 0.08
C ALA A 151 -15.36 8.29 -0.85
N GLY A 152 -15.48 6.99 -1.18
CA GLY A 152 -14.55 6.34 -2.11
C GLY A 152 -14.60 6.93 -3.53
N GLU A 153 -15.79 7.26 -4.02
CA GLU A 153 -15.96 7.96 -5.31
C GLU A 153 -15.28 9.33 -5.30
N ALA A 154 -15.49 10.12 -4.24
CA ALA A 154 -14.85 11.43 -4.09
C ALA A 154 -13.33 11.34 -4.02
N ASP A 155 -12.78 10.34 -3.32
CA ASP A 155 -11.34 10.11 -3.21
C ASP A 155 -10.71 9.77 -4.57
N VAL A 156 -11.37 8.94 -5.38
CA VAL A 156 -10.94 8.59 -6.74
C VAL A 156 -11.01 9.82 -7.65
N VAL A 157 -12.12 10.55 -7.65
CA VAL A 157 -12.29 11.77 -8.46
C VAL A 157 -11.23 12.80 -8.11
N THR A 158 -10.97 13.00 -6.82
CA THR A 158 -9.92 13.93 -6.34
C THR A 158 -8.55 13.49 -6.84
N SER A 159 -8.22 12.19 -6.74
CA SER A 159 -6.93 11.65 -7.18
C SER A 159 -6.73 11.79 -8.69
N LEU A 160 -7.76 11.49 -9.48
CA LEU A 160 -7.71 11.62 -10.95
C LEU A 160 -7.62 13.08 -11.43
N ALA A 161 -8.13 14.02 -10.65
CA ALA A 161 -8.06 15.45 -10.95
C ALA A 161 -6.77 16.12 -10.42
N ASP A 162 -5.92 15.40 -9.68
CA ASP A 162 -4.72 15.98 -9.10
C ASP A 162 -3.64 16.21 -10.17
N PRO A 163 -3.12 17.44 -10.32
CA PRO A 163 -2.10 17.76 -11.31
C PRO A 163 -0.81 16.94 -11.19
N ARG A 164 -0.50 16.41 -9.99
CA ARG A 164 0.68 15.56 -9.78
C ARG A 164 0.52 14.21 -10.47
N LEU A 165 -0.70 13.66 -10.50
CA LEU A 165 -1.00 12.42 -11.21
C LEU A 165 -1.13 12.66 -12.71
N ASP A 166 -1.75 13.77 -13.11
CA ASP A 166 -1.87 14.16 -14.54
C ASP A 166 -0.51 14.39 -15.20
N ALA A 167 0.45 14.98 -14.47
CA ALA A 167 1.81 15.20 -14.94
C ALA A 167 2.74 13.99 -14.80
N HIS A 168 2.28 12.89 -14.18
CA HIS A 168 3.11 11.72 -13.92
C HIS A 168 3.22 10.82 -15.16
N ASP A 169 4.44 10.53 -15.59
CA ASP A 169 4.70 9.58 -16.65
C ASP A 169 4.82 8.17 -16.06
N ALA A 170 3.90 7.28 -16.44
CA ALA A 170 3.85 5.90 -15.96
C ALA A 170 5.09 5.08 -16.36
N ASP A 171 5.82 5.49 -17.40
CA ASP A 171 7.08 4.87 -17.84
C ASP A 171 8.30 5.33 -17.03
N THR A 172 8.13 6.28 -16.10
CA THR A 172 9.22 6.75 -15.23
C THR A 172 9.72 5.61 -14.34
N ASP A 173 10.99 5.23 -14.51
CA ASP A 173 11.67 4.23 -13.68
C ASP A 173 11.48 4.50 -12.17
N GLY A 174 11.49 3.42 -11.39
CA GLY A 174 11.29 3.45 -9.94
C GLY A 174 9.84 3.25 -9.49
N MET A 175 9.62 3.45 -8.19
CA MET A 175 8.30 3.35 -7.54
C MET A 175 7.86 4.71 -7.03
N HIS A 176 6.74 5.21 -7.57
CA HIS A 176 6.18 6.53 -7.25
C HIS A 176 4.89 6.34 -6.45
N VAL A 177 4.83 6.91 -5.25
CA VAL A 177 3.71 6.73 -4.31
C VAL A 177 2.95 8.04 -4.13
N PHE A 178 1.64 7.99 -4.33
CA PHE A 178 0.75 9.15 -4.27
C PHE A 178 -0.35 8.94 -3.22
N ASP A 179 -0.34 9.76 -2.16
CA ASP A 179 -1.50 9.97 -1.27
C ASP A 179 -2.07 11.37 -1.58
N LEU A 180 -3.07 11.43 -2.47
CA LEU A 180 -3.56 12.69 -3.08
C LEU A 180 -4.75 13.29 -2.34
N THR A 181 -5.30 12.57 -1.38
CA THR A 181 -6.47 12.98 -0.59
C THR A 181 -6.10 13.51 0.79
N ASP A 182 -4.79 13.57 1.12
CA ASP A 182 -4.29 14.28 2.30
C ASP A 182 -4.26 15.79 2.04
N ALA A 183 -4.92 16.56 2.91
CA ALA A 183 -4.92 18.03 2.85
C ALA A 183 -3.61 18.64 3.42
N ALA A 184 -2.78 17.85 4.10
CA ALA A 184 -1.46 18.28 4.53
C ALA A 184 -0.47 18.16 3.36
N PRO A 185 0.42 19.16 3.13
CA PRO A 185 1.47 19.03 2.13
C PRO A 185 2.28 17.76 2.40
N GLN A 186 2.40 16.89 1.40
CA GLN A 186 3.37 15.79 1.44
C GLN A 186 4.75 16.41 1.66
N GLU A 187 5.29 16.30 2.87
CA GLU A 187 6.72 16.50 3.07
C GLU A 187 7.43 15.50 2.16
N ARG A 188 8.07 16.06 1.14
CA ARG A 188 8.80 15.34 0.11
C ARG A 188 9.84 14.45 0.80
N LEU A 189 9.71 13.14 0.64
CA LEU A 189 10.89 12.30 0.66
C LEU A 189 11.63 12.57 -0.66
N SER A 190 12.57 13.50 -0.63
CA SER A 190 13.53 13.75 -1.71
C SER A 190 14.84 14.23 -1.12
N PRO A 191 15.99 13.98 -1.78
CA PRO A 191 16.44 12.79 -2.48
C PRO A 191 17.07 11.77 -1.52
#